data_AF-A0A953Z1A5-F1
#
_entry.id   AF-A0A953Z1A5-F1
#
_cell.length_a   1.000
_cell.length_b   1.000
_cell.length_c   1.000
_cell.angle_alpha   90.00
_cell.angle_beta   90.00
_cell.angle_gamma   90.00
#
_symmetry.space_group_name_H-M   'P 1'
#
loop_
_entity.id
_entity.type
_entity.pdbx_description
1 polymer ?
#
loop_
_entity_poly.entity_id
_entity_poly.type
_entity_poly.pdbx_seq_one_letter_code
_entity_poly.pdbx_strand_id
1 'polypeptide(L)'
;FGVEAGEQLFIIDVSASNRSGAVANDRLAKRIEGLAREGQGDVRVAFVNGELVRSYLFDRDDQIHFENPPKRDEGDPSSFDAALALTDTSLERVFVFTDGDIELASALPRVDAKKIALVDSAIRQSDFVRIAGFRAPATIRQGEGVRIDVDYAAASETPVTLTLRSDSLQGVEETQSLHAGPLTRSASFTLQAEAIPAGTRFLDLQVEIAPVGLAAPLEARDDLESNNQVRIDVEVIGQNKVLVLVPSERELDGLENQALPALLGKGDVHTEFVHVAEITFERLAGIDALIIDDVGASEIEPIVETLHKAVSQMGLKLIVSGARNAWGPGGYQGTAFEYMLPLDANPNASDRRFHAVMVDTSQSMGELLNGVEKIDWLRQAAQAYLEGLDEEDSF
;
A
#
# COMPACT_ATOMS: atom_id res chain seq x y z
N PHE A 1 -37.66 -45.83 32.34
CA PHE A 1 -37.36 -44.49 31.82
C PHE A 1 -36.19 -44.65 30.88
N GLY A 2 -36.48 -44.91 29.61
CA GLY A 2 -35.43 -45.03 28.60
C GLY A 2 -34.79 -43.66 28.44
N VAL A 3 -33.47 -43.60 28.54
CA VAL A 3 -32.72 -42.43 28.10
C VAL A 3 -33.01 -42.33 26.61
N GLU A 4 -33.71 -41.28 26.17
CA GLU A 4 -33.85 -41.02 24.73
C GLU A 4 -32.44 -40.95 24.15
N ALA A 5 -32.17 -41.81 23.18
CA ALA A 5 -30.86 -41.84 22.53
C ALA A 5 -30.64 -40.50 21.84
N GLY A 6 -29.45 -39.93 22.04
CA GLY A 6 -29.12 -38.64 21.44
C GLY A 6 -28.95 -38.73 19.93
N GLU A 7 -29.29 -37.67 19.21
CA GLU A 7 -29.16 -37.65 17.76
C GLU A 7 -27.69 -37.71 17.29
N GLN A 8 -27.44 -38.36 16.17
CA GLN A 8 -26.15 -38.43 15.48
C GLN A 8 -26.15 -37.42 14.33
N LEU A 9 -25.30 -36.39 14.43
CA LEU A 9 -25.23 -35.31 13.44
C LEU A 9 -24.06 -35.52 12.48
N PHE A 10 -24.34 -35.57 11.19
CA PHE A 10 -23.39 -35.65 10.10
C PHE A 10 -23.37 -34.32 9.35
N ILE A 11 -22.27 -33.60 9.44
CA ILE A 11 -22.07 -32.33 8.76
C ILE A 11 -21.22 -32.58 7.53
N ILE A 12 -21.74 -32.18 6.36
CA ILE A 12 -21.10 -32.34 5.07
C ILE A 12 -20.83 -30.96 4.50
N ASP A 13 -19.55 -30.63 4.42
CA ASP A 13 -19.10 -29.40 3.79
C ASP A 13 -19.22 -29.53 2.27
N VAL A 14 -20.05 -28.67 1.66
CA VAL A 14 -20.28 -28.58 0.20
C VAL A 14 -19.79 -27.27 -0.40
N SER A 15 -18.99 -26.52 0.37
CA SER A 15 -18.35 -25.28 -0.07
C SER A 15 -17.51 -25.50 -1.34
N ALA A 16 -17.26 -24.41 -2.06
CA ALA A 16 -16.44 -24.43 -3.27
C ALA A 16 -14.98 -24.85 -2.99
N SER A 17 -14.48 -24.57 -1.77
CA SER A 17 -13.14 -24.98 -1.30
C SER A 17 -13.03 -26.48 -1.11
N ASN A 18 -14.09 -27.15 -0.62
CA ASN A 18 -14.09 -28.59 -0.36
C ASN A 18 -14.21 -29.44 -1.64
N ARG A 19 -13.10 -29.58 -2.38
CA ARG A 19 -13.08 -30.28 -3.67
C ARG A 19 -13.07 -31.80 -3.58
N SER A 20 -12.60 -32.36 -2.46
CA SER A 20 -12.73 -33.78 -2.08
C SER A 20 -14.06 -34.05 -1.34
N GLY A 21 -14.83 -32.98 -1.10
CA GLY A 21 -16.09 -32.98 -0.37
C GLY A 21 -17.09 -33.96 -0.94
N ALA A 22 -17.76 -34.65 -0.03
CA ALA A 22 -18.69 -35.70 -0.40
C ALA A 22 -19.93 -35.08 -1.07
N VAL A 23 -20.01 -35.23 -2.40
CA VAL A 23 -21.28 -35.02 -3.11
C VAL A 23 -22.28 -36.02 -2.55
N ALA A 24 -23.50 -35.56 -2.25
CA ALA A 24 -24.60 -36.41 -1.83
C ALA A 24 -24.85 -37.49 -2.90
N ASN A 25 -24.28 -38.66 -2.68
CA ASN A 25 -24.25 -39.79 -3.59
C ASN A 25 -24.32 -41.10 -2.80
N ASP A 26 -24.54 -42.21 -3.50
CA ASP A 26 -24.68 -43.53 -2.88
C ASP A 26 -23.44 -43.98 -2.07
N ARG A 27 -22.25 -43.44 -2.36
CA ARG A 27 -21.04 -43.76 -1.59
C ARG A 27 -21.03 -43.05 -0.24
N LEU A 28 -21.40 -41.77 -0.22
CA LEU A 28 -21.54 -41.00 1.00
C LEU A 28 -22.66 -41.58 1.88
N ALA A 29 -23.81 -41.90 1.30
CA ALA A 29 -24.92 -42.54 2.00
C ALA A 29 -24.48 -43.82 2.72
N LYS A 30 -23.84 -44.75 2.00
CA LYS A 30 -23.31 -46.00 2.59
C LYS A 30 -22.26 -45.78 3.68
N ARG A 31 -21.47 -44.71 3.56
CA ARG A 31 -20.46 -44.37 4.56
C ARG A 31 -21.11 -43.84 5.84
N ILE A 32 -22.13 -42.99 5.71
CA ILE A 32 -22.93 -42.49 6.84
C ILE A 32 -23.65 -43.65 7.51
N GLU A 33 -24.32 -44.53 6.75
CA GLU A 33 -24.94 -45.75 7.27
C GLU A 33 -23.94 -46.62 8.07
N GLY A 34 -22.72 -46.77 7.57
CA GLY A 34 -21.67 -47.53 8.24
C GLY A 34 -21.28 -46.93 9.60
N LEU A 35 -21.14 -45.61 9.66
CA LEU A 35 -20.78 -44.89 10.89
C LEU A 35 -21.95 -44.80 11.87
N ALA A 36 -23.16 -44.59 11.37
CA ALA A 36 -24.38 -44.46 12.18
C ALA A 36 -24.70 -45.73 12.99
N ARG A 37 -24.29 -46.90 12.50
CA ARG A 37 -24.43 -48.20 13.20
C ARG A 37 -23.68 -48.27 14.52
N GLU A 38 -22.71 -47.39 14.75
CA GLU A 38 -21.98 -47.34 16.02
C GLU A 38 -22.72 -46.58 17.13
N GLY A 39 -23.71 -45.76 16.77
CA GLY A 39 -24.54 -45.00 17.71
C GLY A 39 -25.94 -45.58 17.90
N GLN A 40 -26.72 -45.00 18.80
CA GLN A 40 -28.06 -45.47 19.15
C GLN A 40 -29.19 -44.54 18.72
N GLY A 41 -28.92 -43.26 18.43
CA GLY A 41 -29.96 -42.32 18.00
C GLY A 41 -30.07 -42.11 16.49
N ASP A 42 -31.10 -41.32 16.14
CA ASP A 42 -31.44 -40.95 14.76
C ASP A 42 -30.31 -40.23 14.03
N VAL A 43 -30.34 -40.29 12.71
CA VAL A 43 -29.26 -39.79 11.85
C VAL A 43 -29.72 -38.50 11.19
N ARG A 44 -29.11 -37.39 11.57
CA ARG A 44 -29.25 -36.11 10.87
C ARG A 44 -28.08 -35.87 9.95
N VAL A 45 -28.37 -35.54 8.70
CA VAL A 45 -27.36 -35.18 7.70
C VAL A 45 -27.59 -33.74 7.28
N ALA A 46 -26.63 -32.86 7.54
CA ALA A 46 -26.67 -31.43 7.20
C ALA A 46 -25.57 -31.08 6.19
N PHE A 47 -25.96 -30.45 5.09
CA PHE A 47 -25.08 -29.92 4.06
C PHE A 47 -24.87 -28.42 4.28
N VAL A 48 -23.62 -27.96 4.30
CA VAL A 48 -23.26 -26.58 4.68
C VAL A 48 -22.21 -25.94 3.77
N ASN A 49 -22.25 -24.61 3.66
CA ASN A 49 -21.40 -23.76 2.82
C ASN A 49 -21.19 -22.34 3.40
N GLY A 50 -21.16 -22.24 4.72
CA GLY A 50 -21.22 -20.97 5.46
C GLY A 50 -22.57 -20.83 6.17
N GLU A 51 -23.63 -21.35 5.56
CA GLU A 51 -24.96 -21.50 6.13
C GLU A 51 -25.48 -22.94 5.93
N LEU A 52 -26.68 -23.22 6.44
CA LEU A 52 -27.35 -24.49 6.19
C LEU A 52 -27.97 -24.49 4.78
N VAL A 53 -27.42 -25.30 3.89
CA VAL A 53 -27.96 -25.52 2.55
C VAL A 53 -29.17 -26.45 2.61
N ARG A 54 -29.02 -27.57 3.31
CA ARG A 54 -30.06 -28.58 3.42
C ARG A 54 -29.82 -29.51 4.60
N SER A 55 -30.89 -30.05 5.18
CA SER A 55 -30.79 -31.17 6.12
C SER A 55 -31.78 -32.29 5.80
N TYR A 56 -31.41 -33.49 6.22
CA TYR A 56 -32.20 -34.71 6.15
C TYR A 56 -32.18 -35.38 7.52
N LEU A 57 -33.29 -36.00 7.89
CA LEU A 57 -33.42 -36.79 9.12
C LEU A 57 -33.84 -38.21 8.73
N PHE A 58 -33.13 -39.19 9.25
CA PHE A 58 -33.37 -40.61 9.00
C PHE A 58 -33.44 -41.36 10.33
N ASP A 59 -34.27 -42.41 10.38
CA ASP A 59 -34.14 -43.43 11.42
C ASP A 59 -32.78 -44.13 11.25
N ARG A 60 -32.16 -44.55 12.36
CA ARG A 60 -30.86 -45.25 12.34
C ARG A 60 -30.87 -46.49 11.45
N ASP A 61 -31.99 -47.20 11.40
CA ASP A 61 -32.08 -48.49 10.70
C ASP A 61 -32.50 -48.34 9.21
N ASP A 62 -32.77 -47.11 8.76
CA ASP A 62 -33.16 -46.82 7.37
C ASP A 62 -31.97 -46.82 6.40
N GLN A 63 -32.25 -47.15 5.14
CA GLN A 63 -31.32 -46.88 4.05
C GLN A 63 -31.34 -45.39 3.71
N ILE A 64 -30.17 -44.77 3.66
CA ILE A 64 -30.03 -43.34 3.42
C ILE A 64 -30.15 -43.08 1.92
N HIS A 65 -31.19 -42.35 1.54
CA HIS A 65 -31.37 -41.82 0.21
C HIS A 65 -31.61 -40.31 0.26
N PHE A 66 -30.80 -39.55 -0.48
CA PHE A 66 -30.95 -38.10 -0.54
C PHE A 66 -31.91 -37.72 -1.66
N GLU A 67 -33.12 -37.32 -1.31
CA GLU A 67 -34.04 -36.74 -2.28
C GLU A 67 -33.60 -35.33 -2.69
N ASN A 68 -33.44 -35.11 -4.00
CA ASN A 68 -32.99 -33.85 -4.59
C ASN A 68 -31.76 -33.26 -3.87
N PRO A 69 -30.61 -33.96 -3.94
CA PRO A 69 -29.43 -33.55 -3.21
C PRO A 69 -28.95 -32.16 -3.63
N PRO A 70 -28.37 -31.37 -2.71
CA PRO A 70 -27.74 -30.10 -3.07
C PRO A 70 -26.62 -30.37 -4.09
N LYS A 71 -26.56 -29.53 -5.12
CA LYS A 71 -25.45 -29.55 -6.07
C LYS A 71 -24.25 -28.88 -5.42
N ARG A 72 -23.07 -29.25 -5.90
CA ARG A 72 -21.85 -28.50 -5.61
C ARG A 72 -21.97 -27.11 -6.25
N ASP A 73 -21.50 -26.09 -5.53
CA ASP A 73 -21.49 -24.66 -5.91
C ASP A 73 -22.63 -23.81 -5.33
N GLU A 74 -22.59 -23.56 -4.03
CA GLU A 74 -23.23 -22.39 -3.40
C GLU A 74 -22.30 -22.00 -2.23
N GLY A 75 -21.82 -20.75 -2.10
CA GLY A 75 -21.40 -20.16 -0.81
C GLY A 75 -19.91 -20.19 -0.36
N ASP A 76 -19.65 -19.28 0.60
CA ASP A 76 -18.40 -18.92 1.32
C ASP A 76 -17.85 -20.06 2.23
N PRO A 77 -16.71 -19.91 2.93
CA PRO A 77 -16.18 -20.94 3.84
C PRO A 77 -17.17 -21.34 4.95
N SER A 78 -17.19 -22.64 5.27
CA SER A 78 -18.23 -23.27 6.09
C SER A 78 -18.20 -22.91 7.58
N SER A 79 -19.28 -22.27 8.08
CA SER A 79 -19.61 -22.15 9.50
C SER A 79 -20.63 -23.22 9.92
N PHE A 80 -20.43 -23.82 11.10
CA PHE A 80 -21.25 -24.92 11.60
C PHE A 80 -22.37 -24.53 12.54
N ASP A 81 -22.53 -23.23 12.83
CA ASP A 81 -23.56 -22.77 13.76
C ASP A 81 -24.98 -23.08 13.29
N ALA A 82 -25.20 -23.05 11.96
CA ALA A 82 -26.49 -23.35 11.35
C ALA A 82 -26.84 -24.84 11.43
N ALA A 83 -25.87 -25.74 11.24
CA ALA A 83 -26.10 -27.19 11.36
C ALA A 83 -26.34 -27.60 12.82
N LEU A 84 -25.62 -26.99 13.78
CA LEU A 84 -25.80 -27.24 15.21
C LEU A 84 -27.13 -26.71 15.75
N ALA A 85 -27.74 -25.71 15.09
CA ALA A 85 -29.04 -25.19 15.46
C ALA A 85 -30.21 -26.13 15.08
N LEU A 86 -29.96 -27.18 14.29
CA LEU A 86 -31.02 -28.10 13.84
C LEU A 86 -31.43 -29.15 14.87
N THR A 87 -30.65 -29.33 15.93
CA THR A 87 -30.85 -30.42 16.88
C THR A 87 -31.37 -29.86 18.19
N ASP A 88 -32.63 -30.12 18.50
CA ASP A 88 -33.27 -29.75 19.78
C ASP A 88 -32.94 -30.75 20.91
N THR A 89 -32.37 -31.90 20.56
CA THR A 89 -32.02 -33.01 21.48
C THR A 89 -30.52 -33.07 21.78
N SER A 90 -30.14 -33.74 22.87
CA SER A 90 -28.73 -33.95 23.19
C SER A 90 -28.03 -34.75 22.10
N LEU A 91 -26.98 -34.19 21.49
CA LEU A 91 -26.17 -34.90 20.49
C LEU A 91 -25.41 -36.08 21.11
N GLU A 92 -25.53 -37.26 20.51
CA GLU A 92 -24.72 -38.44 20.84
C GLU A 92 -23.31 -38.28 20.26
N ARG A 93 -23.23 -38.00 18.96
CA ARG A 93 -21.99 -37.87 18.17
C ARG A 93 -22.17 -36.86 17.04
N VAL A 94 -21.05 -36.23 16.66
CA VAL A 94 -20.99 -35.33 15.51
C VAL A 94 -19.87 -35.81 14.57
N PHE A 95 -20.21 -36.09 13.33
CA PHE A 95 -19.25 -36.43 12.27
C PHE A 95 -19.14 -35.27 11.31
N VAL A 96 -17.91 -34.84 11.02
CA VAL A 96 -17.66 -33.72 10.12
C VAL A 96 -16.87 -34.20 8.90
N PHE A 97 -17.46 -34.06 7.72
CA PHE A 97 -16.89 -34.45 6.43
C PHE A 97 -16.35 -33.23 5.71
N THR A 98 -15.03 -33.16 5.55
CA THR A 98 -14.31 -31.97 5.10
C THR A 98 -12.90 -32.29 4.62
N ASP A 99 -12.31 -31.38 3.85
CA ASP A 99 -10.92 -31.34 3.43
C ASP A 99 -9.97 -30.67 4.45
N GLY A 100 -10.52 -30.15 5.57
CA GLY A 100 -9.74 -29.60 6.68
C GLY A 100 -9.67 -28.07 6.70
N ASP A 101 -10.29 -27.37 5.75
CA ASP A 101 -10.38 -25.90 5.74
C ASP A 101 -11.66 -25.40 6.42
N ILE A 102 -11.78 -25.66 7.73
CA ILE A 102 -12.96 -25.30 8.52
C ILE A 102 -12.59 -24.50 9.76
N GLU A 103 -13.39 -23.45 10.01
CA GLU A 103 -13.46 -22.78 11.30
C GLU A 103 -14.31 -23.55 12.35
N LEU A 104 -13.69 -24.48 13.08
CA LEU A 104 -14.34 -25.25 14.16
C LEU A 104 -14.48 -24.48 15.48
N ALA A 105 -13.82 -23.33 15.61
CA ALA A 105 -13.70 -22.61 16.88
C ALA A 105 -15.05 -22.14 17.46
N SER A 106 -16.00 -21.77 16.61
CA SER A 106 -17.36 -21.37 17.01
C SER A 106 -18.24 -22.52 17.50
N ALA A 107 -17.94 -23.76 17.09
CA ALA A 107 -18.71 -24.96 17.43
C ALA A 107 -18.32 -25.58 18.78
N LEU A 108 -17.05 -25.47 19.18
CA LEU A 108 -16.49 -26.07 20.40
C LEU A 108 -17.19 -25.68 21.72
N PRO A 109 -17.75 -24.46 21.90
CA PRO A 109 -18.52 -24.12 23.10
C PRO A 109 -19.87 -24.85 23.21
N ARG A 110 -20.41 -25.36 22.10
CA ARG A 110 -21.79 -25.90 22.01
C ARG A 110 -21.82 -27.43 22.00
N VAL A 111 -20.71 -28.07 21.64
CA VAL A 111 -20.56 -29.53 21.59
C VAL A 111 -19.28 -29.94 22.31
N ASP A 112 -19.38 -30.96 23.18
CA ASP A 112 -18.18 -31.57 23.77
C ASP A 112 -17.28 -32.10 22.65
N ALA A 113 -16.05 -31.57 22.58
CA ALA A 113 -15.07 -31.93 21.56
C ALA A 113 -14.84 -33.45 21.46
N LYS A 114 -15.05 -34.21 22.54
CA LYS A 114 -14.93 -35.68 22.54
C LYS A 114 -16.00 -36.38 21.72
N LYS A 115 -17.10 -35.70 21.40
CA LYS A 115 -18.20 -36.21 20.56
C LYS A 115 -17.98 -35.90 19.08
N ILE A 116 -16.99 -35.07 18.74
CA ILE A 116 -16.69 -34.65 17.37
C ILE A 116 -15.67 -35.61 16.77
N ALA A 117 -16.04 -36.28 15.68
CA ALA A 117 -15.17 -37.09 14.86
C ALA A 117 -14.97 -36.43 13.51
N LEU A 118 -13.72 -36.07 13.20
CA LEU A 118 -13.35 -35.59 11.87
C LEU A 118 -13.23 -36.80 10.94
N VAL A 119 -14.02 -36.80 9.88
CA VAL A 119 -14.08 -37.86 8.89
C VAL A 119 -13.52 -37.33 7.59
N ASP A 120 -12.25 -37.65 7.34
CA ASP A 120 -11.58 -37.31 6.08
C ASP A 120 -12.39 -37.86 4.90
N SER A 121 -12.84 -36.97 4.01
CA SER A 121 -13.39 -37.38 2.73
C SER A 121 -12.25 -37.91 1.85
N ALA A 122 -11.96 -39.20 1.99
CA ALA A 122 -11.06 -39.95 1.11
C ALA A 122 -11.54 -39.89 -0.35
N ILE A 123 -11.26 -38.77 -1.03
CA ILE A 123 -11.48 -38.51 -2.45
C ILE A 123 -10.25 -37.73 -2.93
N ARG A 124 -9.25 -38.47 -3.42
CA ARG A 124 -7.96 -38.02 -3.97
C ARG A 124 -7.20 -37.03 -3.08
N GLN A 125 -6.06 -37.46 -2.54
CA GLN A 125 -4.90 -36.58 -2.45
C GLN A 125 -4.65 -36.07 -3.88
N SER A 126 -5.22 -34.90 -4.23
CA SER A 126 -4.74 -34.19 -5.40
C SER A 126 -3.33 -33.74 -5.04
N ASP A 127 -2.38 -34.00 -5.93
CA ASP A 127 -1.05 -33.38 -5.85
C ASP A 127 -1.21 -31.88 -6.12
N PHE A 128 -1.82 -31.15 -5.18
CA PHE A 128 -2.02 -29.72 -5.27
C PHE A 128 -0.82 -29.01 -4.66
N VAL A 129 -0.42 -27.94 -5.31
CA VAL A 129 0.50 -26.95 -4.76
C VAL A 129 -0.32 -25.77 -4.27
N ARG A 130 0.22 -24.96 -3.37
CA ARG A 130 -0.45 -23.72 -2.97
C ARG A 130 0.54 -22.68 -2.49
N ILE A 131 0.19 -21.42 -2.68
CA ILE A 131 0.78 -20.31 -1.95
C ILE A 131 0.04 -20.20 -0.61
N ALA A 132 0.76 -20.42 0.49
CA ALA A 132 0.22 -20.36 1.85
C ALA A 132 0.34 -18.97 2.48
N GLY A 133 1.21 -18.13 1.95
CA GLY A 133 1.44 -16.78 2.44
C GLY A 133 2.34 -15.99 1.51
N PHE A 134 2.17 -14.68 1.52
CA PHE A 134 2.95 -13.77 0.71
C PHE A 134 3.21 -12.50 1.51
N ARG A 135 4.47 -12.09 1.59
CA ARG A 135 4.90 -10.90 2.32
C ARG A 135 5.77 -10.04 1.43
N ALA A 136 5.32 -8.82 1.23
CA ALA A 136 6.11 -7.74 0.64
C ALA A 136 5.91 -6.46 1.49
N PRO A 137 6.85 -5.50 1.46
CA PRO A 137 6.64 -4.19 2.04
C PRO A 137 5.41 -3.51 1.42
N ALA A 138 4.65 -2.74 2.21
CA ALA A 138 3.53 -1.96 1.69
C ALA A 138 3.99 -0.75 0.84
N THR A 139 5.16 -0.22 1.18
CA THR A 139 5.78 0.94 0.52
C THR A 139 7.27 0.70 0.35
N ILE A 140 7.85 1.15 -0.75
CA ILE A 140 9.29 1.13 -1.02
C ILE A 140 9.75 2.50 -1.49
N ARG A 141 11.03 2.84 -1.27
CA ARG A 141 11.59 4.08 -1.85
C ARG A 141 12.12 3.82 -3.24
N GLN A 142 12.00 4.83 -4.10
CA GLN A 142 12.64 4.80 -5.41
C GLN A 142 14.16 4.69 -5.25
N GLY A 143 14.76 3.65 -5.83
CA GLY A 143 16.19 3.35 -5.66
C GLY A 143 16.49 2.28 -4.59
N GLU A 144 15.47 1.74 -3.92
CA GLU A 144 15.59 0.57 -3.05
C GLU A 144 15.04 -0.69 -3.73
N GLY A 145 15.68 -1.84 -3.45
CA GLY A 145 15.18 -3.14 -3.89
C GLY A 145 14.05 -3.66 -3.01
N VAL A 146 13.24 -4.57 -3.54
CA VAL A 146 12.13 -5.20 -2.84
C VAL A 146 12.46 -6.65 -2.52
N ARG A 147 12.40 -7.02 -1.24
CA ARG A 147 12.39 -8.42 -0.83
C ARG A 147 10.95 -8.91 -0.73
N ILE A 148 10.69 -10.04 -1.38
CA ILE A 148 9.36 -10.67 -1.41
C ILE A 148 9.52 -12.07 -0.85
N ASP A 149 8.85 -12.37 0.25
CA ASP A 149 8.85 -13.69 0.86
C ASP A 149 7.54 -14.42 0.53
N VAL A 150 7.66 -15.66 0.03
CA VAL A 150 6.55 -16.49 -0.40
C VAL A 150 6.57 -17.77 0.41
N ASP A 151 5.50 -18.04 1.13
CA ASP A 151 5.27 -19.31 1.80
C ASP A 151 4.46 -20.22 0.88
N TYR A 152 4.90 -21.46 0.74
CA TYR A 152 4.29 -22.43 -0.17
C TYR A 152 4.27 -23.82 0.45
N ALA A 153 3.32 -24.65 0.00
CA ALA A 153 3.17 -26.03 0.45
C ALA A 153 2.60 -26.91 -0.66
N ALA A 154 2.68 -28.22 -0.48
CA ALA A 154 2.04 -29.21 -1.35
C ALA A 154 1.56 -30.41 -0.54
N ALA A 155 0.61 -31.18 -1.06
CA ALA A 155 0.11 -32.39 -0.39
C ALA A 155 1.18 -33.48 -0.21
N SER A 156 2.16 -33.53 -1.11
CA SER A 156 3.25 -34.51 -1.16
C SER A 156 4.55 -33.83 -1.63
N GLU A 157 5.71 -34.47 -1.41
CA GLU A 157 7.00 -33.92 -1.89
C GLU A 157 7.00 -33.81 -3.42
N THR A 158 6.89 -32.58 -3.92
CA THR A 158 6.65 -32.29 -5.33
C THR A 158 7.66 -31.24 -5.81
N PRO A 159 8.39 -31.48 -6.93
CA PRO A 159 9.21 -30.45 -7.54
C PRO A 159 8.30 -29.36 -8.12
N VAL A 160 8.59 -28.11 -7.80
CA VAL A 160 7.80 -26.94 -8.19
C VAL A 160 8.67 -25.84 -8.78
N THR A 161 8.04 -24.97 -9.53
CA THR A 161 8.58 -23.73 -10.04
C THR A 161 7.79 -22.60 -9.42
N LEU A 162 8.46 -21.69 -8.70
CA LEU A 162 7.90 -20.40 -8.31
C LEU A 162 8.34 -19.35 -9.32
N THR A 163 7.39 -18.57 -9.83
CA THR A 163 7.64 -17.49 -10.78
C THR A 163 7.08 -16.18 -10.25
N LEU A 164 7.94 -15.17 -10.08
CA LEU A 164 7.58 -13.78 -9.79
C LEU A 164 7.52 -13.00 -11.10
N ARG A 165 6.42 -12.26 -11.30
CA ARG A 165 6.18 -11.37 -12.45
C ARG A 165 5.68 -10.02 -11.99
N SER A 166 5.85 -9.02 -12.84
CA SER A 166 5.28 -7.68 -12.65
C SER A 166 4.94 -7.07 -14.02
N ASP A 167 3.71 -6.57 -14.19
CA ASP A 167 3.30 -5.91 -15.43
C ASP A 167 3.83 -4.47 -15.50
N SER A 168 4.03 -3.83 -14.35
CA SER A 168 4.62 -2.49 -14.20
C SER A 168 6.12 -2.46 -14.49
N LEU A 169 6.81 -3.59 -14.37
CA LEU A 169 8.24 -3.72 -14.70
C LEU A 169 8.43 -4.56 -15.97
N GLN A 170 8.77 -3.91 -17.08
CA GLN A 170 9.01 -4.62 -18.33
C GLN A 170 10.15 -5.64 -18.20
N GLY A 171 9.84 -6.91 -18.50
CA GLY A 171 10.83 -7.99 -18.55
C GLY A 171 11.23 -8.57 -17.19
N VAL A 172 10.53 -8.23 -16.11
CA VAL A 172 10.75 -8.83 -14.79
C VAL A 172 9.96 -10.14 -14.71
N GLU A 173 10.67 -11.24 -14.94
CA GLU A 173 10.21 -12.59 -14.68
C GLU A 173 11.34 -13.38 -14.00
N GLU A 174 11.25 -13.55 -12.69
CA GLU A 174 12.20 -14.35 -11.92
C GLU A 174 11.61 -15.71 -11.60
N THR A 175 12.38 -16.78 -11.82
CA THR A 175 11.92 -18.15 -11.62
C THR A 175 12.87 -18.94 -10.74
N GLN A 176 12.34 -19.66 -9.75
CA GLN A 176 13.09 -20.55 -8.87
C GLN A 176 12.51 -21.98 -8.92
N SER A 177 13.37 -22.97 -9.21
CA SER A 177 13.02 -24.39 -9.08
C SER A 177 13.24 -24.86 -7.65
N LEU A 178 12.20 -25.39 -7.01
CA LEU A 178 12.16 -25.75 -5.60
C LEU A 178 11.47 -27.11 -5.41
N HIS A 179 11.40 -27.55 -4.16
CA HIS A 179 10.57 -28.69 -3.75
C HIS A 179 9.55 -28.21 -2.72
N ALA A 180 8.27 -28.47 -2.97
CA ALA A 180 7.19 -28.29 -1.99
C ALA A 180 6.93 -29.61 -1.27
N GLY A 181 6.34 -29.54 -0.08
CA GLY A 181 5.95 -30.71 0.70
C GLY A 181 4.84 -30.36 1.71
N PRO A 182 4.44 -31.33 2.57
CA PRO A 182 3.30 -31.17 3.48
C PRO A 182 3.46 -30.06 4.52
N LEU A 183 4.71 -29.71 4.84
CA LEU A 183 5.04 -28.60 5.72
C LEU A 183 5.26 -27.34 4.88
N THR A 184 4.72 -26.21 5.35
CA THR A 184 4.96 -24.90 4.75
C THR A 184 6.45 -24.61 4.70
N ARG A 185 6.93 -24.22 3.52
CA ARG A 185 8.29 -23.77 3.22
C ARG A 185 8.24 -22.32 2.76
N SER A 186 9.38 -21.63 2.83
CA SER A 186 9.49 -20.24 2.40
C SER A 186 10.58 -20.10 1.35
N ALA A 187 10.35 -19.24 0.36
CA ALA A 187 11.32 -18.78 -0.62
C ALA A 187 11.29 -17.26 -0.68
N SER A 188 12.36 -16.66 -1.17
CA SER A 188 12.47 -15.21 -1.27
C SER A 188 12.93 -14.79 -2.66
N PHE A 189 12.29 -13.76 -3.19
CA PHE A 189 12.73 -13.03 -4.38
C PHE A 189 13.31 -11.68 -3.96
N THR A 190 14.23 -11.14 -4.75
CA THR A 190 14.82 -9.81 -4.50
C THR A 190 14.86 -9.03 -5.79
N LEU A 191 13.88 -8.15 -5.97
CA LEU A 191 13.88 -7.20 -7.07
C LEU A 191 14.88 -6.09 -6.76
N GLN A 192 15.85 -5.90 -7.65
CA GLN A 192 16.84 -4.84 -7.50
C GLN A 192 16.22 -3.48 -7.85
N ALA A 193 16.75 -2.41 -7.26
CA ALA A 193 16.27 -1.05 -7.47
C ALA A 193 16.30 -0.62 -8.94
N GLU A 194 17.31 -1.06 -9.69
CA GLU A 194 17.51 -0.73 -11.10
C GLU A 194 16.44 -1.33 -12.00
N ALA A 195 15.74 -2.37 -11.53
CA ALA A 195 14.62 -2.97 -12.23
C ALA A 195 13.35 -2.11 -12.14
N ILE A 196 13.31 -1.09 -11.27
CA ILE A 196 12.16 -0.22 -11.03
C ILE A 196 12.36 1.12 -11.75
N PRO A 197 11.66 1.40 -12.87
CA PRO A 197 11.82 2.63 -13.61
C PRO A 197 11.54 3.87 -12.77
N ALA A 198 12.25 4.96 -13.08
CA ALA A 198 11.99 6.24 -12.43
C ALA A 198 10.56 6.74 -12.72
N GLY A 199 9.85 7.19 -11.68
CA GLY A 199 8.47 7.63 -11.79
C GLY A 199 7.41 6.52 -11.64
N THR A 200 7.81 5.27 -11.43
CA THR A 200 6.90 4.21 -10.98
C THR A 200 6.28 4.63 -9.66
N ARG A 201 4.94 4.58 -9.56
CA ARG A 201 4.19 4.90 -8.32
C ARG A 201 3.62 3.66 -7.65
N PHE A 202 3.32 2.63 -8.43
CA PHE A 202 2.80 1.36 -7.95
C PHE A 202 3.52 0.24 -8.68
N LEU A 203 3.87 -0.79 -7.93
CA LEU A 203 4.48 -2.01 -8.40
C LEU A 203 3.49 -3.14 -8.17
N ASP A 204 2.92 -3.67 -9.24
CA ASP A 204 2.11 -4.89 -9.20
C ASP A 204 3.05 -6.10 -9.17
N LEU A 205 2.94 -6.92 -8.13
CA LEU A 205 3.73 -8.13 -7.98
C LEU A 205 2.79 -9.32 -8.02
N GLN A 206 3.08 -10.25 -8.93
CA GLN A 206 2.35 -11.50 -9.05
C GLN A 206 3.31 -12.66 -8.85
N VAL A 207 2.99 -13.58 -7.94
CA VAL A 207 3.71 -14.84 -7.82
C VAL A 207 2.80 -16.00 -8.20
N GLU A 208 3.34 -16.93 -8.97
CA GLU A 208 2.71 -18.17 -9.38
C GLU A 208 3.54 -19.39 -8.94
N ILE A 209 2.88 -20.46 -8.51
CA ILE A 209 3.50 -21.77 -8.27
C ILE A 209 2.98 -22.81 -9.27
N ALA A 210 3.89 -23.59 -9.88
CA ALA A 210 3.54 -24.66 -10.82
C ALA A 210 4.38 -25.92 -10.58
N PRO A 211 3.81 -27.14 -10.60
CA PRO A 211 4.58 -28.37 -10.45
C PRO A 211 5.37 -28.72 -11.73
N VAL A 212 6.56 -29.30 -11.57
CA VAL A 212 7.47 -29.66 -12.67
C VAL A 212 7.39 -31.15 -13.00
N GLY A 213 7.27 -31.50 -14.29
CA GLY A 213 7.45 -32.88 -14.77
C GLY A 213 6.22 -33.79 -14.70
N LEU A 214 5.04 -33.28 -14.34
CA LEU A 214 3.79 -34.02 -14.51
C LEU A 214 3.37 -33.96 -15.99
N ALA A 215 3.04 -35.12 -16.57
CA ALA A 215 2.67 -35.29 -17.99
C ALA A 215 1.16 -35.53 -18.21
N ALA A 216 0.30 -35.31 -17.22
CA ALA A 216 -1.15 -35.54 -17.34
C ALA A 216 -1.91 -34.39 -18.07
N PRO A 217 -3.14 -34.54 -18.56
CA PRO A 217 -3.93 -33.40 -19.07
C PRO A 217 -4.29 -32.38 -17.96
N LEU A 218 -4.54 -31.11 -18.31
CA LEU A 218 -4.92 -30.03 -17.36
C LEU A 218 -6.11 -30.39 -16.45
N GLU A 219 -6.99 -31.29 -16.89
CA GLU A 219 -8.22 -31.71 -16.19
C GLU A 219 -7.97 -32.60 -14.95
N ALA A 220 -6.70 -32.85 -14.59
CA ALA A 220 -6.32 -33.68 -13.45
C ALA A 220 -5.13 -33.09 -12.64
N ARG A 221 -4.83 -31.80 -12.81
CA ARG A 221 -3.46 -31.26 -12.60
C ARG A 221 -3.27 -30.25 -11.49
N ASP A 222 -4.24 -30.09 -10.61
CA ASP A 222 -4.39 -29.01 -9.63
C ASP A 222 -5.51 -28.09 -10.10
N ASP A 223 -6.70 -28.35 -9.59
CA ASP A 223 -7.92 -27.78 -10.15
C ASP A 223 -8.21 -26.38 -9.54
N LEU A 224 -7.35 -25.88 -8.65
CA LEU A 224 -7.46 -24.59 -7.95
C LEU A 224 -6.38 -23.60 -8.40
N GLU A 225 -6.39 -23.22 -9.68
CA GLU A 225 -5.47 -22.19 -10.23
C GLU A 225 -5.45 -20.89 -9.39
N SER A 226 -6.57 -20.55 -8.73
CA SER A 226 -6.69 -19.38 -7.85
C SER A 226 -5.76 -19.42 -6.64
N ASN A 227 -5.43 -20.60 -6.11
CA ASN A 227 -4.59 -20.74 -4.92
C ASN A 227 -3.09 -20.86 -5.27
N ASN A 228 -2.81 -20.93 -6.57
CA ASN A 228 -1.46 -20.99 -7.10
C ASN A 228 -0.92 -19.61 -7.43
N GLN A 229 -1.74 -18.57 -7.29
CA GLN A 229 -1.38 -17.21 -7.64
C GLN A 229 -1.75 -16.24 -6.53
N VAL A 230 -0.90 -15.24 -6.31
CA VAL A 230 -1.17 -14.12 -5.42
C VAL A 230 -0.71 -12.85 -6.11
N ARG A 231 -1.47 -11.76 -5.94
CA ARG A 231 -1.13 -10.43 -6.42
C ARG A 231 -1.12 -9.44 -5.27
N ILE A 232 -0.12 -8.57 -5.25
CA ILE A 232 -0.05 -7.42 -4.34
C ILE A 232 0.34 -6.17 -5.12
N ASP A 233 -0.10 -5.02 -4.64
CA ASP A 233 0.39 -3.72 -5.10
C ASP A 233 1.27 -3.11 -4.01
N VAL A 234 2.46 -2.65 -4.41
CA VAL A 234 3.41 -1.97 -3.54
C VAL A 234 3.55 -0.52 -4.00
N GLU A 235 3.37 0.44 -3.10
CA GLU A 235 3.54 1.85 -3.43
C GLU A 235 5.03 2.21 -3.49
N VAL A 236 5.43 2.89 -4.56
CA VAL A 236 6.80 3.37 -4.76
C VAL A 236 6.82 4.87 -4.46
N ILE A 237 7.44 5.22 -3.34
CA ILE A 237 7.62 6.60 -2.92
C ILE A 237 8.81 7.17 -3.69
N GLY A 238 8.54 8.11 -4.59
CA GLY A 238 9.56 8.81 -5.36
C GLY A 238 10.53 9.63 -4.49
N GLN A 239 11.72 9.89 -5.02
CA GLN A 239 12.61 10.90 -4.42
C GLN A 239 11.96 12.27 -4.57
N ASN A 240 11.83 13.02 -3.47
CA ASN A 240 11.28 14.37 -3.53
C ASN A 240 12.21 15.26 -4.35
N LYS A 241 11.76 15.71 -5.53
CA LYS A 241 12.50 16.64 -6.39
C LYS A 241 12.18 18.05 -5.96
N VAL A 242 13.21 18.77 -5.55
CA VAL A 242 13.11 20.15 -5.10
C VAL A 242 13.99 21.02 -5.98
N LEU A 243 13.38 22.04 -6.58
CA LEU A 243 14.13 23.10 -7.24
C LEU A 243 14.40 24.22 -6.25
N VAL A 244 15.61 24.78 -6.28
CA VAL A 244 15.99 25.96 -5.51
C VAL A 244 16.32 27.07 -6.49
N LEU A 245 15.44 28.05 -6.54
CA LEU A 245 15.59 29.26 -7.30
C LEU A 245 16.48 30.23 -6.53
N VAL A 246 17.58 30.66 -7.16
CA VAL A 246 18.55 31.60 -6.58
C VAL A 246 18.70 32.85 -7.45
N PRO A 247 19.22 33.96 -6.89
CA PRO A 247 19.36 35.22 -7.63
C PRO A 247 20.20 35.05 -8.88
N SER A 248 19.88 35.80 -9.93
CA SER A 248 20.59 35.72 -11.20
C SER A 248 22.10 36.04 -11.08
N GLU A 249 22.50 36.84 -10.10
CA GLU A 249 23.91 37.14 -9.82
C GLU A 249 24.65 36.07 -9.00
N ARG A 250 23.94 35.09 -8.43
CA ARG A 250 24.56 34.04 -7.60
C ARG A 250 25.08 32.91 -8.48
N GLU A 251 26.38 32.65 -8.44
CA GLU A 251 26.98 31.52 -9.16
C GLU A 251 26.45 30.18 -8.61
N LEU A 252 26.08 29.27 -9.52
CA LEU A 252 25.49 27.97 -9.17
C LEU A 252 26.54 26.94 -8.70
N ASP A 253 27.78 27.07 -9.17
CA ASP A 253 28.84 26.13 -8.88
C ASP A 253 29.17 26.11 -7.37
N GLY A 254 29.12 24.93 -6.76
CA GLY A 254 29.46 24.73 -5.35
C GLY A 254 28.31 25.01 -4.38
N LEU A 255 27.12 25.43 -4.85
CA LEU A 255 25.94 25.61 -4.01
C LEU A 255 25.51 24.30 -3.34
N GLU A 256 25.75 23.14 -3.98
CA GLU A 256 25.49 21.81 -3.44
C GLU A 256 26.22 21.51 -2.13
N ASN A 257 27.28 22.25 -1.83
CA ASN A 257 28.08 22.10 -0.60
C ASN A 257 27.63 23.03 0.54
N GLN A 258 26.57 23.82 0.33
CA GLN A 258 26.07 24.77 1.32
C GLN A 258 25.08 24.15 2.32
N ALA A 259 24.68 24.95 3.31
CA ALA A 259 23.83 24.50 4.42
C ALA A 259 22.45 24.00 3.96
N LEU A 260 21.83 24.63 2.96
CA LEU A 260 20.49 24.26 2.50
C LEU A 260 20.47 22.85 1.88
N PRO A 261 21.35 22.48 0.93
CA PRO A 261 21.49 21.09 0.46
C PRO A 261 21.90 20.12 1.55
N ALA A 262 22.78 20.51 2.49
CA ALA A 262 23.16 19.63 3.59
C ALA A 262 21.99 19.34 4.55
N LEU A 263 21.04 20.26 4.69
CA LEU A 263 19.81 20.06 5.46
C LEU A 263 18.79 19.21 4.69
N LEU A 264 18.62 19.48 3.39
CA LEU A 264 17.69 18.74 2.52
C LEU A 264 18.18 17.31 2.24
N GLY A 265 19.47 17.11 2.04
CA GLY A 265 20.11 15.83 1.74
C GLY A 265 20.04 14.80 2.87
N LYS A 266 19.70 15.21 4.10
CA LYS A 266 19.38 14.27 5.19
C LYS A 266 18.03 13.57 5.00
N GLY A 267 17.18 14.07 4.11
CA GLY A 267 15.80 13.64 3.93
C GLY A 267 15.49 12.90 2.62
N ASP A 268 16.50 12.42 1.89
CA ASP A 268 16.31 11.76 0.57
C ASP A 268 15.62 12.69 -0.46
N VAL A 269 16.04 13.96 -0.44
CA VAL A 269 15.54 15.04 -1.30
C VAL A 269 16.58 15.31 -2.38
N HIS A 270 16.19 15.19 -3.64
CA HIS A 270 17.03 15.60 -4.75
C HIS A 270 16.86 17.09 -4.99
N THR A 271 17.92 17.86 -4.78
CA THR A 271 17.91 19.31 -4.88
C THR A 271 18.68 19.76 -6.11
N GLU A 272 18.08 20.62 -6.93
CA GLU A 272 18.73 21.25 -8.07
C GLU A 272 18.61 22.78 -7.95
N PHE A 273 19.71 23.48 -8.17
CA PHE A 273 19.74 24.93 -8.18
C PHE A 273 19.55 25.46 -9.59
N VAL A 274 18.68 26.45 -9.74
CA VAL A 274 18.33 27.03 -11.04
C VAL A 274 18.17 28.54 -10.92
N HIS A 275 18.30 29.21 -12.06
CA HIS A 275 17.94 30.61 -12.19
C HIS A 275 16.50 30.81 -12.68
N VAL A 276 15.98 32.03 -12.51
CA VAL A 276 14.63 32.42 -12.97
C VAL A 276 14.42 32.15 -14.44
N ALA A 277 15.44 32.39 -15.26
CA ALA A 277 15.38 32.20 -16.71
C ALA A 277 15.08 30.74 -17.13
N GLU A 278 15.29 29.77 -16.23
CA GLU A 278 15.07 28.35 -16.48
C GLU A 278 13.66 27.89 -16.05
N ILE A 279 12.90 28.75 -15.36
CA ILE A 279 11.58 28.40 -14.85
C ILE A 279 10.53 28.48 -15.96
N THR A 280 10.03 27.32 -16.35
CA THR A 280 8.87 27.17 -17.23
C THR A 280 7.83 26.23 -16.58
N PHE A 281 6.59 26.27 -17.07
CA PHE A 281 5.54 25.40 -16.56
C PHE A 281 5.89 23.91 -16.76
N GLU A 282 6.50 23.57 -17.89
CA GLU A 282 6.98 22.22 -18.20
C GLU A 282 8.13 21.82 -17.27
N ARG A 283 9.02 22.74 -16.91
CA ARG A 283 10.13 22.45 -15.99
C ARG A 283 9.64 22.16 -14.56
N LEU A 284 8.55 22.82 -14.15
CA LEU A 284 7.92 22.59 -12.85
C LEU A 284 7.08 21.30 -12.82
N ALA A 285 6.80 20.69 -13.97
CA ALA A 285 6.04 19.45 -14.03
C ALA A 285 6.84 18.28 -13.41
N GLY A 286 6.29 17.65 -12.38
CA GLY A 286 6.95 16.55 -11.67
C GLY A 286 8.00 17.00 -10.65
N ILE A 287 8.03 18.29 -10.31
CA ILE A 287 8.75 18.84 -9.16
C ILE A 287 7.80 18.88 -7.96
N ASP A 288 8.27 18.41 -6.80
CA ASP A 288 7.46 18.34 -5.58
C ASP A 288 7.42 19.67 -4.82
N ALA A 289 8.52 20.42 -4.85
CA ALA A 289 8.59 21.76 -4.26
C ALA A 289 9.56 22.69 -5.01
N LEU A 290 9.25 23.98 -4.96
CA LEU A 290 10.13 25.08 -5.38
C LEU A 290 10.47 25.92 -4.15
N ILE A 291 11.76 26.09 -3.87
CA ILE A 291 12.28 27.00 -2.87
C ILE A 291 12.80 28.24 -3.59
N ILE A 292 12.30 29.42 -3.23
CA ILE A 292 12.82 30.70 -3.67
C ILE A 292 13.74 31.22 -2.56
N ASP A 293 15.05 31.26 -2.80
CA ASP A 293 16.04 31.62 -1.78
C ASP A 293 16.72 32.97 -2.08
N ASP A 294 16.31 34.00 -1.35
CA ASP A 294 16.88 35.35 -1.39
C ASP A 294 16.79 36.00 -2.79
N VAL A 295 15.68 35.80 -3.51
CA VAL A 295 15.43 36.34 -4.88
C VAL A 295 14.45 37.52 -4.85
N GLY A 296 14.80 38.62 -5.51
CA GLY A 296 14.00 39.85 -5.54
C GLY A 296 12.72 39.76 -6.38
N ALA A 297 11.70 40.55 -6.03
CA ALA A 297 10.43 40.58 -6.75
C ALA A 297 10.61 40.89 -8.24
N SER A 298 11.54 41.79 -8.59
CA SER A 298 11.81 42.16 -9.99
C SER A 298 12.20 40.97 -10.86
N GLU A 299 12.83 39.94 -10.29
CA GLU A 299 13.17 38.71 -10.99
C GLU A 299 12.00 37.72 -11.01
N ILE A 300 11.15 37.71 -9.98
CA ILE A 300 10.04 36.75 -9.86
C ILE A 300 8.81 37.17 -10.67
N GLU A 301 8.50 38.47 -10.75
CA GLU A 301 7.32 38.99 -11.43
C GLU A 301 7.16 38.49 -12.88
N PRO A 302 8.22 38.38 -13.71
CA PRO A 302 8.15 37.79 -15.04
C PRO A 302 7.59 36.35 -15.10
N ILE A 303 7.76 35.56 -14.04
CA ILE A 303 7.33 34.15 -13.97
C ILE A 303 6.12 33.94 -13.04
N VAL A 304 5.55 35.01 -12.47
CA VAL A 304 4.51 34.90 -11.43
C VAL A 304 3.27 34.14 -11.90
N GLU A 305 2.84 34.32 -13.16
CA GLU A 305 1.70 33.58 -13.71
C GLU A 305 2.00 32.07 -13.84
N THR A 306 3.24 31.73 -14.20
CA THR A 306 3.71 30.34 -14.29
C THR A 306 3.70 29.70 -12.90
N LEU A 307 4.21 30.41 -11.89
CA LEU A 307 4.20 29.95 -10.50
C LEU A 307 2.77 29.76 -9.99
N HIS A 308 1.89 30.73 -10.22
CA HIS A 308 0.48 30.65 -9.80
C HIS A 308 -0.22 29.44 -10.42
N LYS A 309 -0.01 29.18 -11.72
CA LYS A 309 -0.54 27.98 -12.39
C LYS A 309 0.04 26.69 -11.80
N ALA A 310 1.35 26.63 -11.57
CA ALA A 310 1.99 25.43 -11.02
C ALA A 310 1.49 25.10 -9.60
N VAL A 311 1.37 26.11 -8.72
CA VAL A 311 0.84 25.94 -7.37
C VAL A 311 -0.63 25.50 -7.41
N SER A 312 -1.47 26.20 -8.17
CA SER A 312 -2.92 25.94 -8.18
C SER A 312 -3.35 24.69 -8.95
N GLN A 313 -2.65 24.33 -10.03
CA GLN A 313 -3.05 23.23 -10.92
C GLN A 313 -2.27 21.94 -10.70
N MET A 314 -0.98 22.02 -10.35
CA MET A 314 -0.12 20.85 -10.13
C MET A 314 0.06 20.52 -8.64
N GLY A 315 -0.35 21.42 -7.74
CA GLY A 315 -0.10 21.27 -6.31
C GLY A 315 1.38 21.45 -5.93
N LEU A 316 2.13 22.21 -6.74
CA LEU A 316 3.53 22.54 -6.44
C LEU A 316 3.63 23.22 -5.07
N LYS A 317 4.49 22.70 -4.19
CA LYS A 317 4.74 23.33 -2.89
C LYS A 317 5.70 24.50 -3.08
N LEU A 318 5.29 25.69 -2.70
CA LEU A 318 6.12 26.89 -2.75
C LEU A 318 6.68 27.21 -1.36
N ILE A 319 7.99 27.42 -1.28
CA ILE A 319 8.69 27.85 -0.06
C ILE A 319 9.47 29.11 -0.42
N VAL A 320 9.36 30.14 0.42
CA VAL A 320 10.12 31.38 0.27
C VAL A 320 11.06 31.52 1.47
N SER A 321 12.34 31.74 1.17
CA SER A 321 13.43 31.93 2.12
C SER A 321 14.26 33.12 1.68
N GLY A 322 15.00 33.71 2.61
CA GLY A 322 15.88 34.84 2.33
C GLY A 322 15.65 36.00 3.27
N ALA A 323 16.50 37.01 3.16
CA ALA A 323 16.49 38.16 4.06
C ALA A 323 16.82 39.47 3.35
N ARG A 324 17.87 39.50 2.52
CA ARG A 324 18.33 40.75 1.89
C ARG A 324 17.49 41.10 0.67
N ASN A 325 17.13 40.09 -0.10
CA ASN A 325 16.43 40.24 -1.38
C ASN A 325 15.06 39.57 -1.35
N ALA A 326 14.55 39.19 -0.18
CA ALA A 326 13.22 38.59 -0.01
C ALA A 326 12.30 39.50 0.82
N TRP A 327 10.98 39.29 0.72
CA TRP A 327 9.97 40.03 1.49
C TRP A 327 10.04 41.55 1.26
N GLY A 328 9.85 42.37 2.31
CA GLY A 328 9.95 43.82 2.24
C GLY A 328 11.23 44.33 1.55
N PRO A 329 12.44 43.95 2.02
CA PRO A 329 13.70 44.31 1.34
C PRO A 329 13.81 43.81 -0.11
N GLY A 330 13.17 42.69 -0.42
CA GLY A 330 13.07 42.13 -1.77
C GLY A 330 12.05 42.82 -2.68
N GLY A 331 11.32 43.80 -2.18
CA GLY A 331 10.31 44.55 -2.94
C GLY A 331 9.03 43.77 -3.23
N TYR A 332 8.64 42.82 -2.38
CA TYR A 332 7.47 41.97 -2.62
C TYR A 332 6.15 42.71 -2.38
N GLN A 333 6.18 43.78 -1.58
CA GLN A 333 4.98 44.52 -1.18
C GLN A 333 4.21 45.08 -2.39
N GLY A 334 2.91 44.78 -2.43
CA GLY A 334 1.99 45.17 -3.48
C GLY A 334 2.18 44.43 -4.81
N THR A 335 3.08 43.45 -4.91
CA THR A 335 3.34 42.75 -6.17
C THR A 335 2.41 41.55 -6.37
N ALA A 336 2.28 41.08 -7.62
CA ALA A 336 1.46 39.91 -7.91
C ALA A 336 1.97 38.66 -7.19
N PHE A 337 3.28 38.58 -6.99
CA PHE A 337 3.91 37.49 -6.24
C PHE A 337 3.48 37.48 -4.77
N GLU A 338 3.45 38.62 -4.07
CA GLU A 338 2.98 38.68 -2.67
C GLU A 338 1.53 38.20 -2.54
N TYR A 339 0.64 38.58 -3.45
CA TYR A 339 -0.76 38.12 -3.41
C TYR A 339 -0.93 36.60 -3.55
N MET A 340 0.10 35.87 -4.00
CA MET A 340 0.12 34.39 -4.03
C MET A 340 0.61 33.80 -2.70
N LEU A 341 1.31 34.57 -1.87
CA LEU A 341 1.89 34.12 -0.60
C LEU A 341 0.85 34.14 0.53
N PRO A 342 1.00 33.28 1.55
CA PRO A 342 0.11 33.26 2.70
C PRO A 342 0.41 34.36 3.73
N LEU A 343 1.41 35.21 3.47
CA LEU A 343 1.89 36.24 4.38
C LEU A 343 2.11 37.54 3.61
N ASP A 344 1.75 38.65 4.23
CA ASP A 344 2.12 39.99 3.76
C ASP A 344 3.63 40.19 3.96
N ALA A 345 4.31 40.75 2.96
CA ALA A 345 5.75 40.97 2.96
C ALA A 345 6.19 42.05 3.95
N ASN A 346 5.26 42.94 4.31
CA ASN A 346 5.42 43.86 5.41
C ASN A 346 4.33 43.58 6.46
N PRO A 347 4.67 43.00 7.63
CA PRO A 347 3.68 42.82 8.68
C PRO A 347 3.15 44.18 9.11
N ASN A 348 1.82 44.37 9.00
CA ASN A 348 1.12 45.62 9.32
C ASN A 348 1.81 46.41 10.44
N ALA A 349 2.24 47.62 10.10
CA ALA A 349 2.87 48.61 10.97
C ALA A 349 1.91 49.00 12.12
N SER A 350 1.76 48.11 13.09
CA SER A 350 0.92 48.37 14.28
C SER A 350 1.65 49.21 15.32
N ASP A 351 2.95 49.46 15.15
CA ASP A 351 3.70 50.44 15.91
C ASP A 351 4.31 51.45 14.93
N ARG A 352 3.83 52.70 14.98
CA ARG A 352 4.47 53.83 14.32
C ARG A 352 5.93 53.87 14.74
N ARG A 353 6.85 53.60 13.82
CA ARG A 353 8.28 53.62 14.13
C ARG A 353 8.78 55.05 13.94
N PHE A 354 9.56 55.52 14.92
CA PHE A 354 10.24 56.81 14.82
C PHE A 354 11.65 56.57 14.30
N HIS A 355 11.97 57.14 13.14
CA HIS A 355 13.23 56.92 12.45
C HIS A 355 14.11 58.16 12.56
N ALA A 356 15.26 58.05 13.22
CA ALA A 356 16.26 59.11 13.26
C ALA A 356 17.47 58.74 12.38
N VAL A 357 17.61 59.41 11.24
CA VAL A 357 18.76 59.23 10.35
C VAL A 357 19.79 60.31 10.65
N MET A 358 20.98 59.92 11.09
CA MET A 358 22.10 60.84 11.32
C MET A 358 23.14 60.66 10.21
N VAL A 359 23.39 61.75 9.48
CA VAL A 359 24.31 61.78 8.35
C VAL A 359 25.56 62.54 8.75
N ASP A 360 26.72 61.94 8.55
CA ASP A 360 28.00 62.66 8.62
C ASP A 360 28.16 63.53 7.37
N THR A 361 28.40 64.83 7.56
CA THR A 361 28.70 65.80 6.49
C THR A 361 30.12 66.35 6.63
N SER A 362 31.00 65.62 7.30
CA SER A 362 32.41 65.97 7.46
C SER A 362 33.13 66.08 6.12
N GLN A 363 34.26 66.79 6.11
CA GLN A 363 35.04 67.08 4.90
C GLN A 363 35.48 65.81 4.14
N SER A 364 35.67 64.69 4.84
CA SER A 364 36.00 63.38 4.22
C SER A 364 34.87 62.79 3.40
N MET A 365 33.63 63.28 3.51
CA MET A 365 32.49 62.83 2.71
C MET A 365 32.51 63.34 1.28
N GLY A 366 33.31 64.38 0.99
CA GLY A 366 33.59 64.82 -0.38
C GLY A 366 34.72 64.03 -1.06
N GLU A 367 35.30 63.03 -0.39
CA GLU A 367 36.27 62.14 -1.02
C GLU A 367 35.60 61.11 -1.92
N LEU A 368 36.31 60.69 -2.97
CA LEU A 368 35.86 59.65 -3.87
C LEU A 368 36.03 58.27 -3.24
N LEU A 369 34.97 57.47 -3.29
CA LEU A 369 34.97 56.03 -3.09
C LEU A 369 34.55 55.37 -4.41
N ASN A 370 35.47 54.60 -5.00
CA ASN A 370 35.26 53.95 -6.30
C ASN A 370 34.85 54.93 -7.43
N GLY A 371 35.42 56.15 -7.42
CA GLY A 371 35.17 57.15 -8.46
C GLY A 371 33.88 57.97 -8.31
N VAL A 372 33.11 57.74 -7.24
CA VAL A 372 31.91 58.49 -6.87
C VAL A 372 32.11 59.10 -5.49
N GLU A 373 31.59 60.30 -5.22
CA GLU A 373 31.75 60.91 -3.90
C GLU A 373 31.03 60.06 -2.83
N LYS A 374 31.66 59.90 -1.65
CA LYS A 374 31.06 59.16 -0.52
C LYS A 374 29.68 59.73 -0.15
N ILE A 375 29.49 61.04 -0.30
CA ILE A 375 28.21 61.70 -0.05
C ILE A 375 27.11 61.27 -1.06
N ASP A 376 27.47 60.94 -2.29
CA ASP A 376 26.51 60.48 -3.31
C ASP A 376 26.08 59.04 -3.05
N TRP A 377 27.01 58.18 -2.61
CA TRP A 377 26.67 56.84 -2.11
C TRP A 377 25.74 56.90 -0.91
N LEU A 378 26.02 57.81 0.03
CA LEU A 378 25.19 57.99 1.20
C LEU A 378 23.81 58.56 0.82
N ARG A 379 23.73 59.44 -0.18
CA ARG A 379 22.45 59.93 -0.73
C ARG A 379 21.62 58.78 -1.30
N GLN A 380 22.24 57.89 -2.10
CA GLN A 380 21.54 56.73 -2.66
C GLN A 380 21.06 55.76 -1.58
N ALA A 381 21.91 55.49 -0.58
CA ALA A 381 21.53 54.63 0.55
C ALA A 381 20.40 55.24 1.40
N ALA A 382 20.46 56.55 1.66
CA ALA A 382 19.39 57.26 2.37
C ALA A 382 18.08 57.26 1.57
N GLN A 383 18.15 57.43 0.25
CA GLN A 383 16.98 57.40 -0.62
C GLN A 383 16.35 56.00 -0.67
N ALA A 384 17.15 54.95 -0.85
CA ALA A 384 16.66 53.56 -0.81
C ALA A 384 16.05 53.20 0.56
N TYR A 385 16.60 53.75 1.64
CA TYR A 385 16.03 53.61 2.98
C TYR A 385 14.67 54.30 3.10
N LEU A 386 14.54 55.53 2.60
CA LEU A 386 13.28 56.29 2.60
C LEU A 386 12.21 55.64 1.72
N GLU A 387 12.59 55.07 0.58
CA GLU A 387 11.68 54.35 -0.32
C GLU A 387 11.15 53.05 0.30
N GLY A 388 11.83 52.50 1.31
CA GLY A 388 11.40 51.33 2.06
C GLY A 388 10.57 51.62 3.32
N LEU A 389 10.24 52.89 3.60
CA LEU A 389 9.39 53.27 4.74
C LEU A 389 7.92 53.26 4.36
N ASP A 390 7.06 52.95 5.34
CA ASP A 390 5.61 52.97 5.16
C ASP A 390 5.07 54.41 5.19
N GLU A 391 3.94 54.68 4.53
CA GLU A 391 3.29 56.01 4.51
C GLU A 391 2.93 56.54 5.92
N GLU A 392 2.84 55.65 6.91
CA GLU A 392 2.53 55.99 8.31
C GLU A 392 3.77 56.22 9.19
N ASP A 393 4.97 55.90 8.70
CA ASP A 393 6.23 56.16 9.40
C ASP A 393 6.50 57.68 9.44
N SER A 394 6.83 58.20 10.62
CA SER A 394 7.07 59.63 10.83
C SER A 394 8.55 59.93 11.09
N PHE A 395 9.06 60.97 10.42
CA PHE A 395 10.41 61.52 10.60
C PHE A 395 10.51 62.56 11.73
#